data_AF-A0A6N6Q142-F1
#
_entry.id   AF-A0A6N6Q142-F1
#
_cell.length_a   1.000
_cell.length_b   1.000
_cell.length_c   1.000
_cell.angle_alpha   90.00
_cell.angle_beta   90.00
_cell.angle_gamma   90.00
#
_symmetry.space_group_name_H-M   'P 1'
#
loop_
_entity.id
_entity.type
_entity.pdbx_description
1 polymer ?
#
loop_
_entity_poly.entity_id
_entity_poly.type
_entity_poly.pdbx_seq_one_letter_code
_entity_poly.pdbx_strand_id
1 'polypeptide(L)'
;MPRFGDSLPGLTPAQQLDFAAGLEEFTHVETPEGGLGPIFNNVSCVACHAAPAIGGSSDILVTRFGRATPSGFDALSALGGSLLQSFAVDPAAQEVVPPAANVVARRQSTPLFGLGLIEAIPDAAILGGARGPKPDGVRGRA
;
A
#
# COMPACT_ATOMS: atom_id res chain seq x y z
N MET A 1 25.49 0.78 -11.44
CA MET A 1 24.02 0.91 -11.40
C MET A 1 23.60 0.87 -9.95
N PRO A 2 22.70 1.75 -9.48
CA PRO A 2 22.17 1.67 -8.11
C PRO A 2 21.52 0.30 -7.88
N ARG A 3 21.64 -0.24 -6.66
CA ARG A 3 20.94 -1.48 -6.28
C ARG A 3 19.47 -1.16 -5.98
N PHE A 4 18.63 -2.19 -5.96
CA PHE A 4 17.26 -2.02 -5.51
C PHE A 4 17.23 -1.47 -4.08
N GLY A 5 16.35 -0.49 -3.84
CA GLY A 5 16.24 0.20 -2.56
C GLY A 5 17.24 1.35 -2.37
N ASP A 6 18.27 1.50 -3.20
CA ASP A 6 19.19 2.64 -3.13
C ASP A 6 18.53 3.92 -3.71
N SER A 7 18.98 5.07 -3.23
CA SER A 7 18.66 6.36 -3.85
C SER A 7 19.17 6.43 -5.29
N LEU A 8 18.47 7.17 -6.15
CA LEU A 8 18.92 7.38 -7.53
C LEU A 8 20.27 8.12 -7.60
N PRO A 9 21.10 7.86 -8.62
CA PRO A 9 22.30 8.66 -8.86
C PRO A 9 21.93 10.07 -9.30
N GLY A 10 22.75 11.05 -8.92
CA GLY A 10 22.61 12.44 -9.38
C GLY A 10 21.55 13.27 -8.66
N LEU A 11 20.98 12.76 -7.55
CA LEU A 11 20.11 13.56 -6.68
C LEU A 11 20.83 14.78 -6.13
N THR A 12 20.13 15.91 -6.07
CA THR A 12 20.61 17.11 -5.37
C THR A 12 20.77 16.82 -3.87
N PRO A 13 21.55 17.62 -3.11
CA PRO A 13 21.67 17.44 -1.68
C PRO A 13 20.33 17.42 -0.94
N ALA A 14 19.37 18.27 -1.33
CA ALA A 14 18.03 18.28 -0.75
C ALA A 14 17.29 16.96 -0.99
N GLN A 15 17.30 16.45 -2.23
CA GLN A 15 16.65 15.17 -2.56
C GLN A 15 17.30 13.96 -1.87
N GLN A 16 18.60 14.00 -1.61
CA GLN A 16 19.27 12.96 -0.82
C GLN A 16 18.81 12.99 0.64
N LEU A 17 18.60 14.18 1.21
CA LEU A 17 18.03 14.33 2.55
C LEU A 17 16.57 13.85 2.60
N ASP A 18 15.76 14.21 1.61
CA ASP A 18 14.37 13.74 1.52
C ASP A 18 14.30 12.20 1.42
N PHE A 19 15.19 11.60 0.61
CA PHE A 19 15.30 10.15 0.53
C PHE A 19 15.70 9.52 1.87
N ALA A 20 16.69 10.10 2.56
CA ALA A 20 17.14 9.57 3.85
C ALA A 20 16.06 9.67 4.92
N ALA A 21 15.34 10.80 5.01
CA ALA A 21 14.22 10.98 5.92
C ALA A 21 13.07 10.02 5.61
N GLY A 22 12.74 9.83 4.33
CA GLY A 22 11.74 8.85 3.91
C GLY A 22 12.14 7.41 4.25
N LEU A 23 13.42 7.06 4.12
CA LEU A 23 13.93 5.74 4.49
C LEU A 23 13.87 5.51 6.01
N GLU A 24 14.20 6.53 6.80
CA GLU A 24 14.08 6.50 8.26
C GLU A 24 12.62 6.22 8.67
N GLU A 25 11.68 7.01 8.17
CA GLU A 25 10.25 6.82 8.42
C GLU A 25 9.76 5.44 7.95
N PHE A 26 10.16 5.01 6.77
CA PHE A 26 9.75 3.71 6.20
C PHE A 26 10.21 2.51 7.03
N THR A 27 11.32 2.67 7.75
CA THR A 27 11.89 1.65 8.64
C THR A 27 11.51 1.83 10.10
N HIS A 28 10.77 2.90 10.43
CA HIS A 28 10.28 3.15 11.77
C HIS A 28 9.35 2.04 12.25
N VAL A 29 9.50 1.65 13.52
CA VAL A 29 8.66 0.65 14.16
C VAL A 29 7.66 1.35 15.06
N GLU A 30 6.39 1.24 14.67
CA GLU A 30 5.25 1.74 15.40
C GLU A 30 5.01 0.96 16.69
N THR A 31 4.55 1.67 17.72
CA THR A 31 4.25 1.10 19.05
C THR A 31 2.82 1.41 19.48
N PRO A 32 2.24 0.61 20.38
CA PRO A 32 0.92 0.92 20.96
C PRO A 32 0.87 2.33 21.57
N GLU A 33 1.92 2.73 22.29
CA GLU A 33 2.04 4.06 22.91
C GLU A 33 2.17 5.18 21.87
N GLY A 34 2.79 4.89 20.73
CA GLY A 34 2.93 5.79 19.59
C GLY A 34 1.67 5.93 18.73
N GLY A 35 0.64 5.11 18.96
CA GLY A 35 -0.64 5.20 18.24
C GLY A 35 -0.88 4.12 17.18
N LEU A 36 -0.21 2.97 17.26
CA LEU A 36 -0.43 1.80 16.37
C LEU A 36 -1.90 1.34 16.31
N GLY A 37 -2.66 1.58 17.39
CA GLY A 37 -4.06 1.17 17.53
C GLY A 37 -4.24 -0.24 18.10
N PRO A 38 -5.49 -0.67 18.38
CA PRO A 38 -5.76 -1.94 19.04
C PRO A 38 -5.60 -3.15 18.10
N ILE A 39 -5.69 -2.94 16.79
CA ILE A 39 -5.55 -3.95 15.73
C ILE A 39 -4.79 -3.38 14.55
N PHE A 40 -3.95 -4.19 13.91
CA PHE A 40 -3.05 -3.76 12.84
C PHE A 40 -2.59 -4.95 11.98
N ASN A 41 -2.01 -4.66 10.81
CA ASN A 41 -1.44 -5.70 9.94
C ASN A 41 0.06 -5.91 10.15
N ASN A 42 0.79 -4.87 10.50
CA ASN A 42 2.18 -4.94 10.91
C ASN A 42 2.59 -3.63 11.62
N VAL A 43 3.80 -3.59 12.16
CA VAL A 43 4.30 -2.45 12.94
C VAL A 43 5.26 -1.55 12.16
N SER A 44 5.53 -1.82 10.89
CA SER A 44 6.32 -0.93 10.04
C SER A 44 6.01 -1.16 8.57
N CYS A 45 6.30 -0.16 7.73
CA CYS A 45 6.18 -0.27 6.28
C CYS A 45 7.15 -1.34 5.74
N VAL A 46 8.39 -1.33 6.23
CA VAL A 46 9.43 -2.27 5.81
C VAL A 46 9.10 -3.72 6.14
N ALA A 47 8.31 -4.02 7.18
CA ALA A 47 7.98 -5.40 7.52
C ALA A 47 7.28 -6.13 6.36
N CYS A 48 6.45 -5.44 5.57
CA CYS A 48 5.80 -6.01 4.38
C CYS A 48 6.52 -5.67 3.06
N HIS A 49 7.46 -4.73 3.05
CA HIS A 49 8.08 -4.20 1.82
C HIS A 49 9.61 -4.24 1.89
N ALA A 50 10.20 -5.43 2.01
CA ALA A 50 11.62 -5.62 2.31
C ALA A 50 12.40 -6.54 1.36
N ALA A 51 11.73 -7.28 0.48
CA ALA A 51 12.36 -8.29 -0.37
C ALA A 51 12.32 -7.92 -1.87
N PRO A 52 13.45 -7.98 -2.59
CA PRO A 52 14.79 -8.38 -2.14
C PRO A 52 15.58 -7.27 -1.44
N ALA A 53 15.03 -6.06 -1.35
CA ALA A 53 15.59 -4.92 -0.65
C ALA A 53 14.46 -4.05 -0.08
N ILE A 54 14.78 -3.10 0.80
CA ILE A 54 13.81 -2.14 1.35
C ILE A 54 13.08 -1.41 0.22
N GLY A 55 11.76 -1.36 0.30
CA GLY A 55 10.87 -0.92 -0.78
C GLY A 55 10.44 -2.05 -1.72
N GLY A 56 10.81 -3.30 -1.42
CA GLY A 56 10.43 -4.48 -2.18
C GLY A 56 9.04 -5.02 -1.83
N SER A 57 8.81 -6.29 -2.17
CA SER A 57 7.65 -7.09 -1.76
C SER A 57 7.97 -7.87 -0.46
N SER A 58 7.12 -8.81 -0.06
CA SER A 58 7.39 -9.82 0.95
C SER A 58 6.53 -11.06 0.67
N ASP A 59 6.77 -12.16 1.36
CA ASP A 59 5.87 -13.33 1.38
C ASP A 59 4.68 -13.15 2.34
N ILE A 60 4.58 -12.01 3.04
CA ILE A 60 3.44 -11.68 3.89
C ILE A 60 2.23 -11.39 3.00
N LEU A 61 1.12 -12.06 3.33
CA LEU A 61 -0.15 -11.91 2.64
C LEU A 61 -1.18 -11.29 3.57
N VAL A 62 -1.85 -10.23 3.10
CA VAL A 62 -3.03 -9.70 3.78
C VAL A 62 -4.29 -10.44 3.34
N THR A 63 -5.23 -10.63 4.25
CA THR A 63 -6.54 -11.21 3.94
C THR A 63 -7.52 -10.10 3.60
N ARG A 64 -8.00 -10.10 2.36
CA ARG A 64 -9.12 -9.28 1.91
C ARG A 64 -10.37 -10.14 1.83
N PHE A 65 -11.52 -9.58 2.19
CA PHE A 65 -12.80 -10.27 2.10
C PHE A 65 -13.92 -9.33 1.66
N GLY A 66 -15.06 -9.90 1.30
CA GLY A 66 -16.28 -9.16 1.03
C GLY A 66 -17.41 -10.08 0.59
N ARG A 67 -18.49 -9.49 0.12
CA ARG A 67 -19.65 -10.20 -0.38
C ARG A 67 -19.89 -9.87 -1.86
N ALA A 68 -19.67 -10.85 -2.73
CA ALA A 68 -20.20 -10.82 -4.07
C ALA A 68 -21.73 -10.98 -4.03
N THR A 69 -22.43 -10.09 -4.73
CA THR A 69 -23.88 -10.08 -4.89
C THR A 69 -24.21 -10.10 -6.39
N PRO A 70 -25.46 -10.39 -6.78
CA PRO A 70 -25.86 -10.31 -8.19
C PRO A 70 -25.67 -8.92 -8.82
N SER A 71 -25.61 -7.85 -8.02
CA SER A 71 -25.48 -6.46 -8.46
C SER A 71 -24.07 -5.88 -8.30
N GLY A 72 -23.12 -6.62 -7.73
CA GLY A 72 -21.74 -6.15 -7.59
C GLY A 72 -21.01 -6.73 -6.38
N PHE A 73 -20.07 -5.94 -5.85
CA PHE A 73 -19.26 -6.31 -4.70
C PHE A 73 -19.58 -5.38 -3.52
N ASP A 74 -19.96 -5.97 -2.39
CA ASP A 74 -20.11 -5.31 -1.10
C ASP A 74 -18.85 -5.52 -0.26
N ALA A 75 -18.18 -4.42 0.08
CA ALA A 75 -16.97 -4.41 0.89
C ALA A 75 -17.22 -4.65 2.39
N LEU A 76 -18.48 -4.84 2.80
CA LEU A 76 -18.91 -5.01 4.19
C LEU A 76 -18.47 -3.84 5.08
N SER A 77 -18.54 -2.59 4.59
CA SER A 77 -18.11 -1.39 5.33
C SER A 77 -18.84 -1.21 6.67
N ALA A 78 -20.08 -1.68 6.78
CA ALA A 78 -20.84 -1.70 8.03
C ALA A 78 -20.27 -2.68 9.10
N LEU A 79 -19.36 -3.56 8.70
CA LEU A 79 -18.70 -4.57 9.55
C LEU A 79 -17.17 -4.35 9.61
N GLY A 80 -16.68 -3.13 9.39
CA GLY A 80 -15.25 -2.80 9.44
C GLY A 80 -14.55 -2.79 8.06
N GLY A 81 -15.23 -3.24 7.00
CA GLY A 81 -14.71 -3.19 5.64
C GLY A 81 -14.01 -4.47 5.20
N SER A 82 -13.20 -4.37 4.15
CA SER A 82 -12.74 -5.52 3.36
C SER A 82 -11.39 -6.11 3.77
N LEU A 83 -10.80 -5.67 4.87
CA LEU A 83 -9.44 -6.04 5.27
C LEU A 83 -9.48 -6.60 6.69
N LEU A 84 -8.99 -7.83 6.86
CA LEU A 84 -8.79 -8.41 8.17
C LEU A 84 -7.44 -7.95 8.73
N GLN A 85 -7.43 -7.35 9.91
CA GLN A 85 -6.19 -7.04 10.62
C GLN A 85 -5.54 -8.33 11.16
N SER A 86 -4.25 -8.50 10.92
CA SER A 86 -3.52 -9.74 11.22
C SER A 86 -3.16 -9.90 12.70
N PHE A 87 -3.04 -8.78 13.43
CA PHE A 87 -2.61 -8.73 14.82
C PHE A 87 -3.51 -7.81 15.65
N ALA A 88 -3.52 -8.06 16.95
CA ALA A 88 -4.19 -7.23 17.94
C ALA A 88 -3.29 -7.01 19.15
N VAL A 89 -3.24 -5.78 19.66
CA VAL A 89 -2.69 -5.47 20.99
C VAL A 89 -3.68 -5.94 22.06
N ASP A 90 -4.96 -5.66 21.85
CA ASP A 90 -6.07 -6.12 22.70
C ASP A 90 -6.73 -7.35 22.06
N PRO A 91 -6.60 -8.55 22.66
CA PRO A 91 -7.23 -9.76 22.13
C PRO A 91 -8.74 -9.66 21.97
N ALA A 92 -9.43 -8.81 22.75
CA ALA A 92 -10.87 -8.60 22.62
C ALA A 92 -11.25 -7.83 21.35
N ALA A 93 -10.32 -7.07 20.77
CA ALA A 93 -10.51 -6.34 19.53
C ALA A 93 -10.18 -7.18 18.28
N GLN A 94 -9.61 -8.39 18.43
CA GLN A 94 -9.21 -9.24 17.32
C GLN A 94 -10.40 -9.53 16.40
N GLU A 95 -10.27 -9.11 15.15
CA GLU A 95 -11.29 -9.30 14.13
C GLU A 95 -11.26 -10.74 13.57
N VAL A 96 -12.39 -11.13 12.99
CA VAL A 96 -12.53 -12.36 12.20
C VAL A 96 -13.24 -12.03 10.89
N VAL A 97 -13.03 -12.85 9.86
CA VAL A 97 -13.80 -12.72 8.62
C VAL A 97 -15.29 -12.89 8.94
N PRO A 98 -16.15 -11.90 8.64
CA PRO A 98 -17.57 -12.02 8.96
C PRO A 98 -18.22 -13.18 8.19
N PRO A 99 -19.17 -13.93 8.79
CA PRO A 99 -19.91 -15.00 8.11
C PRO A 99 -20.65 -14.53 6.85
N ALA A 100 -20.92 -13.24 6.80
CA ALA A 100 -21.48 -12.49 5.69
C ALA A 100 -20.59 -12.45 4.43
N ALA A 101 -19.29 -12.70 4.54
CA ALA A 101 -18.36 -12.71 3.43
C ALA A 101 -18.45 -14.03 2.66
N ASN A 102 -18.54 -13.94 1.33
CA ASN A 102 -18.53 -15.10 0.43
C ASN A 102 -17.38 -15.05 -0.60
N VAL A 103 -16.55 -14.00 -0.53
CA VAL A 103 -15.30 -13.87 -1.28
C VAL A 103 -14.19 -13.58 -0.28
N VAL A 104 -13.13 -14.38 -0.34
CA VAL A 104 -11.91 -14.19 0.44
C VAL A 104 -10.72 -14.32 -0.51
N ALA A 105 -9.82 -13.35 -0.45
CA ALA A 105 -8.64 -13.28 -1.29
C ALA A 105 -7.41 -12.91 -0.45
N ARG A 106 -6.29 -13.55 -0.74
CA ARG A 106 -4.99 -13.19 -0.16
C ARG A 106 -4.25 -12.29 -1.14
N ARG A 107 -3.66 -11.19 -0.64
CA ARG A 107 -2.91 -10.24 -1.46
C ARG A 107 -1.51 -10.07 -0.90
N GLN A 108 -0.53 -10.15 -1.79
CA GLN A 108 0.86 -9.86 -1.50
C GLN A 108 1.12 -8.36 -1.62
N SER A 109 2.03 -7.85 -0.80
CA SER A 109 2.53 -6.48 -0.96
C SER A 109 3.30 -6.35 -2.28
N THR A 110 3.06 -5.26 -3.01
CA THR A 110 3.79 -4.98 -4.26
C THR A 110 5.10 -4.26 -3.97
N PRO A 111 6.15 -4.43 -4.79
CA PRO A 111 7.32 -3.57 -4.70
C PRO A 111 6.94 -2.11 -4.95
N LEU A 112 7.59 -1.20 -4.23
CA LEU A 112 7.36 0.25 -4.25
C LEU A 112 8.46 1.02 -4.99
N PHE A 113 9.45 0.32 -5.56
CA PHE A 113 10.56 0.94 -6.27
C PHE A 113 10.06 1.92 -7.35
N GLY A 114 10.55 3.15 -7.30
CA GLY A 114 10.25 4.18 -8.29
C GLY A 114 8.84 4.78 -8.19
N LEU A 115 7.97 4.36 -7.26
CA LEU A 115 6.64 4.97 -7.12
C LEU A 115 6.69 6.45 -6.76
N GLY A 116 7.72 6.89 -6.02
CA GLY A 116 7.95 8.32 -5.76
C GLY A 116 8.23 9.17 -7.01
N LEU A 117 8.57 8.55 -8.15
CA LEU A 117 8.76 9.26 -9.42
C LEU A 117 7.44 9.61 -10.11
N ILE A 118 6.31 9.04 -9.66
CA ILE A 118 4.99 9.38 -10.19
C ILE A 118 4.69 10.85 -9.94
N GLU A 119 5.09 11.40 -8.80
CA GLU A 119 4.91 12.82 -8.49
C GLU A 119 5.77 13.75 -9.35
N ALA A 120 6.83 13.21 -9.98
CA ALA A 120 7.64 13.97 -10.93
C ALA A 120 7.00 14.07 -12.32
N ILE A 121 5.86 13.41 -12.57
CA ILE A 121 5.12 13.52 -13.84
C ILE A 121 4.44 14.90 -13.87
N PRO A 122 4.76 15.77 -14.84
CA PRO A 122 4.14 17.09 -14.91
C PRO A 122 2.63 16.99 -15.20
N ASP A 123 1.84 17.84 -14.54
CA ASP A 123 0.38 17.94 -14.78
C ASP A 123 0.04 18.08 -16.26
N ALA A 124 0.83 18.88 -17.01
CA ALA A 124 0.63 19.05 -18.46
C ALA A 124 0.75 17.73 -19.23
N ALA A 125 1.64 16.82 -18.81
CA ALA A 125 1.77 15.49 -19.40
C ALA A 125 0.55 14.61 -19.06
N ILE A 126 0.06 14.67 -17.82
CA ILE A 126 -1.14 13.97 -17.37
C ILE A 126 -2.36 14.45 -18.19
N LEU A 127 -2.57 15.77 -18.24
CA LEU A 127 -3.67 16.41 -18.98
C LEU A 127 -3.59 16.15 -20.48
N GLY A 128 -2.40 16.18 -21.07
CA GLY A 128 -2.18 15.82 -22.47
C GLY A 128 -2.55 14.36 -22.74
N GLY A 129 -2.13 13.46 -21.86
CA GLY A 129 -2.43 12.03 -21.94
C GLY A 129 -3.92 11.71 -21.78
N ALA A 130 -4.67 12.51 -21.01
CA ALA A 130 -6.11 12.33 -20.81
C ALA A 130 -6.94 12.66 -22.07
N ARG A 131 -6.46 13.57 -22.91
CA ARG A 131 -7.19 14.06 -24.11
C ARG A 131 -7.08 13.13 -25.32
N GLY A 132 -6.12 12.21 -25.34
CA GLY A 132 -5.89 11.30 -26.47
C GLY A 132 -6.79 10.06 -26.46
N PRO A 133 -7.24 9.57 -27.64
CA PRO A 133 -7.95 8.29 -27.73
C PRO A 133 -7.04 7.15 -27.26
N LYS A 134 -7.56 6.31 -26.36
CA LYS A 134 -6.83 5.14 -25.85
C LYS A 134 -7.25 3.88 -26.61
N PRO A 135 -6.31 3.01 -27.02
CA PRO A 135 -6.61 1.79 -27.78
C PRO A 135 -7.53 0.80 -27.04
N ASP A 136 -7.50 0.82 -25.71
CA ASP A 136 -8.30 -0.02 -24.82
C ASP A 136 -9.68 0.56 -24.49
N GLY A 137 -10.03 1.72 -25.07
CA GLY A 137 -11.29 2.40 -24.82
C GLY A 137 -11.40 3.05 -23.45
N VAL A 138 -10.33 3.06 -22.63
CA VAL A 138 -10.31 3.73 -21.33
C VAL A 138 -10.41 5.24 -21.53
N ARG A 139 -11.34 5.88 -20.82
CA ARG A 139 -11.54 7.32 -20.86
C ARG A 139 -11.34 7.89 -19.46
N GLY A 140 -10.35 8.77 -19.31
CA GLY A 140 -10.17 9.56 -18.09
C GLY A 140 -10.97 10.85 -18.16
N ARG A 141 -11.43 11.35 -17.01
CA ARG A 141 -11.88 12.74 -16.83
C ARG A 141 -10.99 13.37 -15.77
N ALA A 142 -10.66 14.64 -15.94
CA ALA A 142 -10.07 15.44 -14.88
C ALA A 142 -11.13 15.74 -13.81
#